data_AF-A0A0Q5UAA2-F1
#
_entry.id   AF-A0A0Q5UAA2-F1
#
_cell.length_a   1.000
_cell.length_b   1.000
_cell.length_c   1.000
_cell.angle_alpha   90.00
_cell.angle_beta   90.00
_cell.angle_gamma   90.00
#
_symmetry.space_group_name_H-M   'P 1'
#
loop_
_entity.id
_entity.type
_entity.pdbx_description
1 polymer ?
#
loop_
_entity_poly.entity_id
_entity_poly.type
_entity_poly.pdbx_seq_one_letter_code
_entity_poly.pdbx_strand_id
1 'polypeptide(L)'
;MSKIVSIEEAFKREGLDAGKVSVSGIPERHQAAVIAVAKLFVGADHADGDGILDYTDYSQPKFSAFAEMGDPSGAGFAFNVYDCWYALSYVSARLSFKQRETVKKFFNENIDLFKSFMVYKRELGFLNEEA
;
A
#
# COMPACT_ATOMS: atom_id res chain seq x y z
N MET A 1 -6.46 2.87 -22.98
CA MET A 1 -6.12 2.64 -21.55
C MET A 1 -4.66 2.29 -21.49
N SER A 2 -3.84 3.02 -20.72
CA SER A 2 -2.44 2.66 -20.50
C SER A 2 -2.37 1.35 -19.71
N LYS A 3 -1.44 0.48 -20.09
CA LYS A 3 -1.14 -0.74 -19.34
C LYS A 3 -0.50 -0.31 -18.01
N ILE A 4 -1.04 -0.76 -16.87
CA ILE A 4 -0.36 -0.61 -15.58
C ILE A 4 0.96 -1.38 -15.68
N VAL A 5 2.03 -0.70 -15.30
CA VAL A 5 3.39 -1.21 -15.28
C VAL A 5 3.52 -2.14 -14.08
N SER A 6 4.08 -3.34 -14.27
CA SER A 6 4.31 -4.21 -13.11
C SER A 6 5.35 -3.60 -12.17
N ILE A 7 5.38 -4.01 -10.91
CA ILE A 7 6.40 -3.52 -9.96
C ILE A 7 7.81 -3.82 -10.48
N GLU A 8 8.05 -4.99 -11.05
CA GLU A 8 9.34 -5.36 -11.62
C GLU A 8 9.73 -4.45 -12.78
N GLU A 9 8.78 -4.10 -13.64
CA GLU A 9 9.01 -3.15 -14.72
C GLU A 9 9.26 -1.73 -14.19
N ALA A 10 8.57 -1.31 -13.13
CA ALA A 10 8.76 -0.02 -12.48
C ALA A 10 10.18 0.11 -11.89
N PHE A 11 10.63 -0.90 -11.14
CA PHE A 11 12.01 -0.95 -10.63
C PHE A 11 13.05 -0.93 -11.75
N LYS A 12 12.81 -1.67 -12.85
CA LYS A 12 13.72 -1.66 -14.01
C LYS A 12 13.83 -0.29 -14.67
N ARG A 13 12.76 0.50 -14.72
CA ARG A 13 12.79 1.88 -15.26
C ARG A 13 13.69 2.80 -14.44
N GLU A 14 13.84 2.52 -13.14
CA GLU A 14 14.75 3.24 -12.25
C GLU A 14 16.15 2.63 -12.19
N GLY A 15 16.43 1.58 -12.96
CA GLY A 15 17.70 0.85 -12.90
C GLY A 15 17.89 0.03 -11.62
N LEU A 16 16.79 -0.29 -10.93
CA LEU A 16 16.76 -1.04 -9.68
C LEU A 16 16.23 -2.47 -9.88
N ASP A 17 16.44 -3.31 -8.87
CA ASP A 17 15.96 -4.69 -8.83
C ASP A 17 15.02 -4.89 -7.64
N ALA A 18 13.74 -5.16 -7.92
CA ALA A 18 12.72 -5.40 -6.89
C ALA A 18 13.06 -6.60 -5.99
N GLY A 19 13.86 -7.57 -6.48
CA GLY A 19 14.32 -8.72 -5.70
C GLY A 19 15.41 -8.39 -4.68
N LYS A 20 16.07 -7.23 -4.80
CA LYS A 20 17.18 -6.81 -3.92
C LYS A 20 16.75 -5.88 -2.78
N VAL A 21 15.46 -5.54 -2.69
CA VAL A 21 14.94 -4.73 -1.58
C VAL A 21 15.03 -5.54 -0.28
N SER A 22 15.89 -5.09 0.63
CA SER A 22 16.13 -5.75 1.93
C SER A 22 16.04 -4.75 3.08
N VAL A 23 15.54 -5.21 4.23
CA VAL A 23 15.44 -4.41 5.47
C VAL A 23 15.97 -5.26 6.60
N SER A 24 16.79 -4.68 7.49
CA SER A 24 17.37 -5.37 8.64
C SER A 24 17.20 -4.56 9.94
N GLY A 25 17.38 -5.20 11.10
CA GLY A 25 17.31 -4.52 12.41
C GLY A 25 15.92 -4.44 13.03
N ILE A 26 14.92 -5.11 12.44
CA ILE A 26 13.56 -5.24 12.98
C ILE A 26 13.08 -6.70 12.82
N PRO A 27 12.06 -7.16 13.57
CA PRO A 27 11.51 -8.52 13.41
C PRO A 27 11.08 -8.81 11.96
N GLU A 28 11.27 -10.04 11.48
CA GLU A 28 11.03 -10.45 10.08
C GLU A 28 9.63 -10.07 9.56
N ARG A 29 8.60 -10.21 10.41
CA ARG A 29 7.22 -9.78 10.10
C ARG A 29 7.12 -8.30 9.70
N HIS A 30 7.93 -7.44 10.31
CA HIS A 30 7.97 -6.01 10.01
C HIS A 30 8.91 -5.71 8.83
N GLN A 31 9.96 -6.50 8.64
CA GLN A 31 10.79 -6.41 7.42
C GLN A 31 9.94 -6.66 6.17
N ALA A 32 9.12 -7.72 6.18
CA ALA A 32 8.21 -8.04 5.08
C ALA A 32 7.24 -6.89 4.76
N ALA A 33 6.68 -6.24 5.79
CA ALA A 33 5.80 -5.09 5.63
C ALA A 33 6.52 -3.87 5.01
N VAL A 34 7.75 -3.57 5.45
CA VAL A 34 8.54 -2.45 4.91
C VAL A 34 9.00 -2.74 3.48
N ILE A 35 9.42 -3.97 3.18
CA ILE A 35 9.77 -4.39 1.82
C ILE A 35 8.54 -4.28 0.91
N ALA A 36 7.37 -4.71 1.38
CA ALA A 36 6.14 -4.63 0.60
C ALA A 36 5.73 -3.18 0.31
N VAL A 37 5.78 -2.29 1.30
CA VAL A 37 5.40 -0.88 1.09
C VAL A 37 6.39 -0.15 0.18
N ALA A 38 7.70 -0.44 0.29
CA ALA A 38 8.71 0.11 -0.61
C ALA A 38 8.44 -0.28 -2.06
N LYS A 39 8.08 -1.55 -2.30
CA LYS A 39 7.71 -2.05 -3.63
C LYS A 39 6.47 -1.38 -4.18
N LEU A 40 5.44 -1.22 -3.33
CA LEU A 40 4.19 -0.57 -3.72
C LEU A 40 4.40 0.91 -4.07
N PHE A 41 5.29 1.63 -3.37
CA PHE A 41 5.59 3.03 -3.69
C PHE A 41 6.22 3.19 -5.07
N VAL A 42 7.29 2.44 -5.35
CA VAL A 42 7.94 2.48 -6.68
C VAL A 42 6.95 2.03 -7.77
N GLY A 43 6.13 1.00 -7.50
CA GLY A 43 5.08 0.59 -8.43
C GLY A 43 4.07 1.70 -8.72
N ALA A 44 3.62 2.42 -7.69
CA ALA A 44 2.63 3.48 -7.80
C ALA A 44 3.16 4.68 -8.59
N ASP A 45 4.43 5.05 -8.41
CA ASP A 45 5.09 6.15 -9.14
C ASP A 45 5.02 5.95 -10.68
N HIS A 46 5.00 4.70 -11.15
CA HIS A 46 4.95 4.35 -12.57
C HIS A 46 3.59 3.84 -13.06
N ALA A 47 2.61 3.66 -12.17
CA ALA A 47 1.31 3.11 -12.53
C ALA A 47 0.38 4.12 -13.22
N ASP A 48 0.57 5.41 -12.95
CA ASP A 48 -0.33 6.49 -13.40
C ASP A 48 0.32 7.45 -14.40
N GLY A 49 1.14 6.89 -15.31
CA GLY A 49 1.69 7.56 -16.50
C GLY A 49 2.15 9.00 -16.26
N ASP A 50 3.38 9.18 -15.77
CA ASP A 50 4.07 10.46 -15.50
C ASP A 50 3.31 11.49 -14.64
N GLY A 51 2.14 11.11 -14.12
CA GLY A 51 1.23 12.01 -13.45
C GLY A 51 1.53 12.16 -11.98
N ILE A 52 2.52 12.98 -11.63
CA ILE A 52 2.69 13.45 -10.24
C ILE A 52 1.37 14.08 -9.77
N LEU A 53 0.90 13.70 -8.58
CA LEU A 53 -0.26 14.30 -7.95
C LEU A 53 0.12 15.68 -7.39
N ASP A 54 -0.68 16.68 -7.73
CA ASP A 54 -0.58 18.01 -7.15
C ASP A 54 -1.50 18.08 -5.92
N TYR A 55 -0.87 18.08 -4.74
CA TYR A 55 -1.58 18.18 -3.47
C TYR A 55 -2.04 19.60 -3.13
N THR A 56 -1.61 20.60 -3.90
CA THR A 56 -2.06 21.99 -3.78
C THR A 56 -3.30 22.27 -4.63
N ASP A 57 -3.53 21.47 -5.68
CA ASP A 57 -4.75 21.54 -6.50
C ASP A 57 -5.89 20.71 -5.88
N TYR A 58 -6.83 21.39 -5.22
CA TYR A 58 -8.04 20.77 -4.63
C TYR A 58 -9.04 20.26 -5.67
N SER A 59 -8.94 20.68 -6.94
CA SER A 59 -9.80 20.21 -8.03
C SER A 59 -9.29 18.92 -8.66
N GLN A 60 -8.00 18.61 -8.52
CA GLN A 60 -7.43 17.36 -9.01
C GLN A 60 -7.95 16.17 -8.18
N PRO A 61 -8.62 15.19 -8.82
CA PRO A 61 -9.08 13.99 -8.13
C PRO A 61 -7.89 13.17 -7.64
N LYS A 62 -8.01 12.68 -6.40
CA LYS A 62 -7.01 11.86 -5.71
C LYS A 62 -7.73 10.65 -5.13
N PHE A 63 -7.49 9.49 -5.72
CA PHE A 63 -8.13 8.25 -5.32
C PHE A 63 -7.11 7.33 -4.66
N SER A 64 -7.44 6.80 -3.50
CA SER A 64 -6.67 5.75 -2.82
C SER A 64 -7.46 4.45 -2.80
N ALA A 65 -6.77 3.32 -2.66
CA ALA A 65 -7.44 2.03 -2.55
C ALA A 65 -8.32 1.97 -1.30
N PHE A 66 -9.56 1.52 -1.47
CA PHE A 66 -10.44 1.12 -0.38
C PHE A 66 -10.41 -0.40 -0.32
N ALA A 67 -9.85 -0.95 0.75
CA ALA A 67 -9.71 -2.38 0.93
C ALA A 67 -10.83 -2.89 1.84
N GLU A 68 -11.83 -3.56 1.28
CA GLU A 68 -12.81 -4.33 2.06
C GLU A 68 -12.15 -5.64 2.50
N MET A 69 -11.55 -5.64 3.68
CA MET A 69 -10.71 -6.74 4.17
C MET A 69 -11.48 -7.88 4.84
N GLY A 70 -12.79 -8.02 4.60
CA GLY A 70 -13.60 -9.19 5.01
C GLY A 70 -13.84 -9.40 6.51
N ASP A 71 -13.17 -8.63 7.38
CA ASP A 71 -13.36 -8.63 8.83
C ASP A 71 -13.98 -7.29 9.28
N PRO A 72 -15.12 -7.29 10.00
CA PRO A 72 -15.85 -6.06 10.34
C PRO A 72 -15.10 -5.09 11.26
N SER A 73 -14.03 -5.53 11.96
CA SER A 73 -13.34 -4.71 12.95
C SER A 73 -11.87 -5.13 13.15
N GLY A 74 -10.91 -4.48 12.46
CA GLY A 74 -9.51 -4.48 12.89
C GLY A 74 -8.47 -5.13 11.96
N ALA A 75 -8.83 -5.54 10.74
CA ALA A 75 -7.86 -5.94 9.73
C ALA A 75 -7.39 -4.73 8.89
N GLY A 76 -6.12 -4.31 9.03
CA GLY A 76 -5.49 -3.29 8.19
C GLY A 76 -5.93 -1.85 8.47
N PHE A 77 -6.05 -1.02 7.42
CA PHE A 77 -6.59 0.35 7.50
C PHE A 77 -8.12 0.31 7.59
N ALA A 78 -8.64 -0.11 8.74
CA ALA A 78 -10.08 -0.20 8.95
C ALA A 78 -10.73 1.20 8.93
N PHE A 79 -11.60 1.43 7.94
CA PHE A 79 -12.57 2.52 7.93
C PHE A 79 -13.92 1.90 8.28
N ASN A 80 -14.44 2.19 9.47
CA ASN A 80 -15.81 1.86 9.82
C ASN A 80 -16.41 3.09 10.50
N VAL A 81 -17.50 3.59 9.94
CA VAL A 81 -18.14 4.85 10.34
C VAL A 81 -18.61 4.71 11.79
N TYR A 82 -18.11 5.56 12.69
CA TYR A 82 -18.80 5.85 13.95
C TYR A 82 -18.73 7.35 14.25
N ASP A 83 -19.87 7.82 14.74
CA ASP A 83 -20.32 9.19 14.89
C ASP A 83 -19.27 10.16 15.51
N CYS A 84 -19.06 11.30 14.84
CA CYS A 84 -18.55 12.54 15.44
C CYS A 84 -17.12 12.62 16.06
N TRP A 85 -16.08 11.99 15.49
CA TRP A 85 -14.71 12.54 15.63
C TRP A 85 -13.80 12.13 14.46
N TYR A 86 -13.55 13.08 13.56
CA TYR A 86 -12.73 12.88 12.37
C TYR A 86 -11.28 12.54 12.72
N ALA A 87 -10.89 11.27 12.60
CA ALA A 87 -9.50 10.89 12.37
C ALA A 87 -9.33 10.62 10.87
N LEU A 88 -9.27 11.69 10.08
CA LEU A 88 -8.93 11.61 8.66
C LEU A 88 -7.48 11.13 8.54
N SER A 89 -7.26 9.91 8.06
CA SER A 89 -5.91 9.43 7.75
C SER A 89 -5.69 9.49 6.24
N TYR A 90 -5.20 10.64 5.77
CA TYR A 90 -4.74 10.85 4.38
C TYR A 90 -3.31 10.28 4.16
N VAL A 91 -2.97 9.15 4.78
CA VAL A 91 -1.59 8.61 4.79
C VAL A 91 -1.18 7.90 3.50
N SER A 92 -2.02 7.93 2.48
CA SER A 92 -1.84 7.22 1.21
C SER A 92 -1.31 8.11 0.08
N ALA A 93 -0.59 9.21 0.38
CA ALA A 93 -0.10 10.10 -0.68
C ALA A 93 0.74 9.37 -1.75
N ARG A 94 1.58 8.42 -1.33
CA ARG A 94 2.38 7.58 -2.25
C ARG A 94 1.62 6.41 -2.89
N LEU A 95 0.35 6.23 -2.53
CA LEU A 95 -0.56 5.19 -3.06
C LEU A 95 -1.89 5.82 -3.49
N SER A 96 -1.80 7.04 -4.02
CA SER A 96 -2.92 7.80 -4.56
C SER A 96 -2.76 7.94 -6.07
N PHE A 97 -3.87 7.96 -6.78
CA PHE A 97 -3.93 7.92 -8.24
C PHE A 97 -4.97 8.93 -8.75
N LYS A 98 -4.78 9.45 -9.96
CA LYS A 98 -5.70 10.37 -10.65
C LYS A 98 -6.96 9.68 -11.11
N GLN A 99 -6.89 8.38 -11.40
CA GLN A 99 -8.00 7.60 -11.95
C GLN A 99 -8.42 6.47 -11.02
N ARG A 100 -9.71 6.40 -10.69
CA ARG A 100 -10.28 5.34 -9.85
C ARG A 100 -10.02 3.93 -10.40
N GLU A 101 -10.05 3.77 -11.72
CA GLU A 101 -9.78 2.47 -12.35
C GLU A 101 -8.30 2.05 -12.24
N THR A 102 -7.36 3.00 -12.27
CA THR A 102 -5.94 2.70 -11.96
C THR A 102 -5.80 2.16 -10.55
N VAL A 103 -6.45 2.80 -9.57
CA VAL A 103 -6.43 2.34 -8.17
C VAL A 103 -6.90 0.90 -8.05
N LYS A 104 -8.08 0.58 -8.59
CA LYS A 104 -8.68 -0.74 -8.48
C LYS A 104 -7.78 -1.80 -9.09
N LYS A 105 -7.27 -1.53 -10.29
CA LYS A 105 -6.42 -2.47 -11.00
C LYS A 105 -5.07 -2.65 -10.28
N PHE A 106 -4.41 -1.56 -9.87
CA PHE A 106 -3.16 -1.60 -9.11
C PHE A 106 -3.31 -2.36 -7.79
N PHE A 107 -4.40 -2.11 -7.05
CA PHE A 107 -4.69 -2.81 -5.81
C PHE A 107 -4.91 -4.31 -6.03
N ASN A 108 -5.74 -4.68 -7.02
CA ASN A 108 -6.03 -6.08 -7.31
C ASN A 108 -4.80 -6.86 -7.78
N GLU A 109 -3.98 -6.26 -8.64
CA GLU A 109 -2.74 -6.88 -9.15
C GLU A 109 -1.68 -7.06 -8.06
N ASN A 110 -1.73 -6.27 -6.98
CA ASN A 110 -0.71 -6.26 -5.92
C ASN A 110 -1.28 -6.59 -4.53
N ILE A 111 -2.42 -7.30 -4.47
CA ILE A 111 -3.16 -7.54 -3.22
C ILE A 111 -2.32 -8.23 -2.14
N ASP A 112 -1.40 -9.11 -2.53
CA ASP A 112 -0.55 -9.83 -1.58
C ASP A 112 0.51 -8.91 -0.94
N LEU A 113 1.06 -7.95 -1.69
CA LEU A 113 1.93 -6.91 -1.13
C LEU A 113 1.14 -5.99 -0.18
N PHE A 114 -0.11 -5.65 -0.51
CA PHE A 114 -0.99 -4.90 0.38
C PHE A 114 -1.27 -5.67 1.68
N LYS A 115 -1.50 -6.98 1.62
CA LYS A 115 -1.68 -7.84 2.81
C LYS A 115 -0.42 -7.90 3.67
N SER A 116 0.75 -8.03 3.06
CA SER A 116 2.04 -8.01 3.77
C SER A 116 2.30 -6.66 4.44
N PHE A 117 2.05 -5.56 3.72
CA PHE A 117 2.18 -4.20 4.25
C PHE A 117 1.26 -3.96 5.46
N MET A 118 0.00 -4.37 5.37
CA MET A 118 -0.98 -4.18 6.45
C MET A 118 -0.80 -5.15 7.64
N VAL A 119 0.19 -6.05 7.60
CA VAL A 119 0.43 -7.09 8.61
C VAL A 119 -0.86 -7.88 8.91
N TYR A 120 -1.51 -8.38 7.84
CA TYR A 120 -2.83 -9.02 7.91
C TYR A 120 -2.89 -10.22 8.88
N LYS A 121 -1.77 -10.91 9.10
CA LYS A 121 -1.64 -11.92 10.15
C LYS A 121 -0.52 -11.51 11.11
N ARG A 122 -0.88 -11.17 12.35
CA ARG A 122 0.08 -10.95 13.44
C ARG A 122 0.27 -12.25 14.20
N GLU A 123 1.29 -13.02 13.83
CA GLU A 123 1.76 -14.13 14.65
C GLU A 123 2.85 -13.59 15.59
N LEU A 124 2.48 -13.38 16.85
CA LEU A 124 3.42 -13.05 17.92
C LEU A 124 3.90 -14.35 18.54
N GLY A 125 5.05 -14.87 18.09
CA GLY A 125 5.65 -16.11 18.61
C GLY A 125 6.15 -16.07 20.06
N PHE A 126 5.71 -15.12 20.89
CA PHE A 126 6.25 -14.86 22.23
C PHE A 126 5.18 -14.73 23.34
N LEU A 127 3.95 -15.22 23.14
CA LEU A 127 2.92 -15.22 24.20
C LEU A 127 2.64 -16.61 24.79
N ASN A 128 3.51 -17.59 24.54
CA ASN A 128 3.40 -18.92 25.13
C ASN A 128 4.71 -19.34 25.82
N GLU A 129 5.30 -18.50 26.67
CA GLU A 129 6.17 -18.99 27.74
C GLU A 129 5.80 -18.25 29.04
N GLU A 130 5.17 -19.02 29.94
CA GLU A 130 5.00 -18.82 31.38
C GLU A 130 3.96 -17.78 31.86
N ALA A 131 2.76 -18.30 32.15
CA ALA A 131 1.90 -17.85 33.25
C ALA A 131 1.79 -18.97 34.29
#